data_AF-A0A6C0ENA0-F1
#
_entry.id   AF-A0A6C0ENA0-F1
#
_cell.length_a   1.000
_cell.length_b   1.000
_cell.length_c   1.000
_cell.angle_alpha   90.00
_cell.angle_beta   90.00
_cell.angle_gamma   90.00
#
_symmetry.space_group_name_H-M   'P 1'
#
loop_
_entity.id
_entity.type
_entity.pdbx_description
1 polymer ?
#
loop_
_entity_poly.entity_id
_entity_poly.type
_entity_poly.pdbx_seq_one_letter_code
_entity_poly.pdbx_strand_id
1 'polypeptide(L)'
;MISKLSLYDLYEIKKKKDNKINEAFNVILNACHKKIKTIAESGGQSLYYTIPPIIIGYPLYNYANCMNYIIAELKKSGLYVSILHEPNNNNIYISWKIEDVSNQNIKKRLLLQ
;
A
#
# COMPACT_ATOMS: atom_id res chain seq x y z
N MET A 1 36.90 23.99 -11.13
CA MET A 1 36.16 23.61 -12.36
C MET A 1 34.68 23.57 -12.02
N ILE A 2 33.85 24.31 -12.74
CA ILE A 2 32.39 24.23 -12.60
C ILE A 2 31.96 22.96 -13.34
N SER A 3 31.48 21.94 -12.61
CA SER A 3 30.90 20.73 -13.21
C SER A 3 29.62 21.11 -13.95
N LYS A 4 29.60 20.98 -15.28
CA LYS A 4 28.38 21.13 -16.07
C LYS A 4 27.43 19.99 -15.73
N LEU A 5 26.30 20.32 -15.12
CA LEU A 5 25.20 19.39 -14.88
C LEU A 5 24.57 19.02 -16.23
N SER A 6 24.58 17.73 -16.59
CA SER A 6 24.02 17.26 -17.84
C SER A 6 22.55 16.85 -17.69
N LEU A 7 21.84 16.77 -18.82
CA LEU A 7 20.48 16.23 -18.85
C LEU A 7 20.42 14.78 -18.32
N TYR A 8 21.44 13.99 -18.60
CA TYR A 8 21.56 12.61 -18.11
C TYR A 8 21.63 12.56 -16.58
N ASP A 9 22.42 13.43 -15.97
CA ASP A 9 22.54 13.51 -14.50
C ASP A 9 21.20 13.83 -13.85
N LEU A 10 20.42 14.74 -14.45
CA LEU A 10 19.07 15.08 -13.97
C LEU A 10 18.11 13.88 -14.03
N TYR A 11 18.16 13.11 -15.12
CA TYR A 11 17.35 11.89 -15.25
C TYR A 11 17.73 10.82 -14.23
N GLU A 12 19.04 10.62 -14.00
CA GLU A 12 19.51 9.64 -13.02
C GLU A 12 19.16 10.05 -11.57
N ILE A 13 19.21 11.34 -11.24
CA ILE A 13 18.75 11.85 -9.93
C ILE A 13 17.26 11.53 -9.74
N LYS A 14 16.42 11.82 -10.75
CA LYS A 14 14.99 11.53 -10.69
C LYS A 14 14.72 10.03 -10.54
N LYS A 15 15.36 9.20 -11.38
CA LYS A 15 15.22 7.74 -11.35
C LYS A 15 15.62 7.15 -10.01
N LYS A 16 16.73 7.61 -9.42
CA LYS A 16 17.17 7.18 -8.07
C LYS A 16 16.13 7.53 -7.01
N LYS A 17 15.56 8.72 -7.06
CA LYS A 17 14.48 9.13 -6.15
C LYS A 17 13.25 8.25 -6.31
N ASP A 18 12.80 8.01 -7.54
CA ASP A 18 11.61 7.21 -7.83
C ASP A 18 11.79 5.76 -7.36
N ASN A 19 12.97 5.18 -7.56
CA ASN A 19 13.32 3.86 -7.02
C ASN A 19 13.23 3.82 -5.49
N LYS A 20 13.74 4.85 -4.81
CA LYS A 20 13.64 4.96 -3.34
C LYS A 20 12.20 5.11 -2.85
N ILE A 21 11.33 5.79 -3.60
CA ILE A 21 9.90 5.84 -3.28
C ILE A 21 9.27 4.43 -3.36
N ASN A 22 9.58 3.68 -4.42
CA ASN A 22 9.09 2.30 -4.56
C ASN A 22 9.60 1.39 -3.44
N GLU A 23 10.87 1.53 -3.04
CA GLU A 23 11.40 0.83 -1.86
C GLU A 23 10.62 1.18 -0.58
N ALA A 24 10.27 2.46 -0.37
CA ALA A 24 9.46 2.89 0.77
C ALA A 24 8.09 2.18 0.79
N PHE A 25 7.43 2.08 -0.36
CA PHE A 25 6.14 1.39 -0.47
C PHE A 25 6.26 -0.09 -0.11
N ASN A 26 7.33 -0.75 -0.57
CA ASN A 26 7.62 -2.15 -0.23
C ASN A 26 7.86 -2.35 1.27
N VAL A 27 8.51 -1.40 1.94
CA VAL A 27 8.71 -1.44 3.40
C VAL A 27 7.36 -1.42 4.13
N ILE A 28 6.44 -0.54 3.73
CA ILE A 28 5.09 -0.45 4.30
C ILE A 28 4.32 -1.75 4.07
N LEU A 29 4.37 -2.27 2.84
CA LEU A 29 3.70 -3.51 2.47
C LEU A 29 4.19 -4.69 3.31
N ASN A 30 5.51 -4.82 3.46
CA ASN A 30 6.11 -5.87 4.29
C ASN A 30 5.71 -5.75 5.76
N ALA A 31 5.68 -4.52 6.30
CA ALA A 31 5.20 -4.29 7.67
C ALA A 31 3.72 -4.68 7.82
N CYS A 32 2.89 -4.37 6.83
CA CYS A 32 1.48 -4.79 6.79
C CYS A 32 1.34 -6.32 6.77
N HIS A 33 2.07 -7.02 5.88
CA HIS A 33 2.08 -8.48 5.82
C HIS A 33 2.52 -9.13 7.14
N LYS A 34 3.54 -8.58 7.81
CA LYS A 34 3.96 -9.05 9.13
C LYS A 34 2.83 -8.95 10.15
N LYS A 35 2.12 -7.81 10.22
CA LYS A 35 0.97 -7.65 11.13
C LYS A 35 -0.17 -8.61 10.81
N ILE A 36 -0.52 -8.77 9.52
CA ILE A 36 -1.51 -9.75 9.07
C ILE A 36 -1.16 -11.14 9.58
N LYS A 37 0.09 -11.57 9.37
CA LYS A 37 0.58 -12.89 9.80
C LYS A 37 0.47 -13.06 11.32
N THR A 38 0.93 -12.08 12.11
CA THR A 38 0.84 -12.13 13.58
C THR A 38 -0.61 -12.26 14.07
N ILE A 39 -1.55 -11.54 13.45
CA ILE A 39 -2.97 -11.63 13.81
C ILE A 39 -3.55 -12.99 13.44
N ALA A 40 -3.21 -13.51 12.26
CA ALA A 40 -3.64 -14.84 11.82
C ALA A 40 -3.13 -15.95 12.75
N GLU A 41 -1.86 -15.88 13.16
CA GLU A 41 -1.26 -16.81 14.13
C GLU A 41 -1.95 -16.75 15.51
N SER A 42 -2.53 -15.60 15.86
CA SER A 42 -3.33 -15.41 17.07
C SER A 42 -4.79 -15.84 16.92
N GLY A 43 -5.19 -16.40 15.77
CA GLY A 43 -6.56 -16.81 15.47
C GLY A 43 -7.48 -15.70 14.95
N GLY A 44 -6.98 -14.48 14.79
CA GLY A 44 -7.73 -13.39 14.18
C GLY A 44 -7.88 -13.56 12.67
N GLN A 45 -8.88 -12.90 12.07
CA GLN A 45 -9.17 -12.99 10.63
C GLN A 45 -9.28 -11.63 9.92
N SER A 46 -9.09 -10.54 10.66
CA SER A 46 -9.10 -9.20 10.12
C SER A 46 -8.36 -8.22 11.03
N LEU A 47 -7.98 -7.07 10.48
CA LEU A 47 -7.38 -5.97 11.22
C LEU A 47 -7.65 -4.63 10.53
N TYR A 48 -7.48 -3.56 11.30
CA TYR A 48 -7.28 -2.21 10.77
C TYR A 48 -5.79 -1.91 10.70
N TYR A 49 -5.36 -1.33 9.59
CA TYR A 49 -3.97 -0.92 9.37
C TYR A 49 -3.92 0.55 8.97
N THR A 50 -3.19 1.34 9.76
CA THR A 50 -2.88 2.74 9.43
C THR A 50 -1.67 2.81 8.52
N ILE A 51 -1.82 3.42 7.35
CA ILE A 51 -0.70 3.62 6.44
C ILE A 51 0.11 4.83 6.94
N PRO A 52 1.43 4.68 7.15
CA PRO A 52 2.24 5.78 7.61
C PRO A 52 2.35 6.88 6.52
N PRO A 53 2.19 8.16 6.89
CA PRO A 53 2.30 9.25 5.93
C PRO A 53 3.73 9.48 5.43
N ILE A 54 4.72 9.10 6.23
CA ILE A 54 6.15 9.22 5.92
C ILE A 54 6.92 8.03 6.49
N ILE A 55 8.08 7.72 5.90
CA ILE A 55 9.08 6.80 6.47
C ILE A 55 10.42 7.52 6.58
N ILE A 56 10.99 7.51 7.79
CA ILE A 56 12.30 8.07 8.06
C ILE A 56 13.36 7.30 7.26
N GLY A 57 14.26 8.04 6.59
CA GLY A 57 15.30 7.47 5.72
C GLY A 57 14.87 7.27 4.27
N TYR A 58 13.63 7.61 3.93
CA TYR A 58 13.10 7.56 2.55
C TYR A 58 12.67 8.96 2.07
N PRO A 59 12.67 9.20 0.74
CA PRO A 59 12.15 10.44 0.18
C PRO A 59 10.64 10.59 0.46
N LEU A 60 10.19 11.85 0.53
CA LEU A 60 8.75 12.15 0.59
C LEU A 60 8.05 11.59 -0.66
N TYR A 61 6.90 10.98 -0.43
CA TYR A 61 6.08 10.35 -1.46
C TYR A 61 4.64 10.86 -1.38
N ASN A 62 3.90 10.71 -2.49
CA ASN A 62 2.48 11.01 -2.50
C ASN A 62 1.72 9.90 -1.74
N TYR A 63 1.01 10.30 -0.69
CA TYR A 63 0.28 9.38 0.17
C TYR A 63 -0.78 8.56 -0.57
N ALA A 64 -1.56 9.18 -1.46
CA ALA A 64 -2.60 8.49 -2.23
C ALA A 64 -2.00 7.42 -3.15
N ASN A 65 -0.86 7.68 -3.78
CA ASN A 65 -0.14 6.70 -4.60
C ASN A 65 0.34 5.52 -3.75
N CYS A 66 0.90 5.78 -2.57
CA CYS A 66 1.29 4.73 -1.63
C CYS A 66 0.08 3.89 -1.24
N MET A 67 -1.01 4.52 -0.82
CA MET A 67 -2.22 3.84 -0.40
C MET A 67 -2.81 2.97 -1.50
N ASN A 68 -2.92 3.50 -2.72
CA ASN A 68 -3.38 2.75 -3.88
C ASN A 68 -2.48 1.54 -4.19
N TYR A 69 -1.16 1.71 -4.10
CA TYR A 69 -0.19 0.63 -4.27
C TYR A 69 -0.42 -0.49 -3.25
N ILE A 70 -0.46 -0.16 -1.95
CA ILE A 70 -0.67 -1.14 -0.87
C ILE A 70 -2.00 -1.88 -1.05
N ILE A 71 -3.08 -1.17 -1.33
CA ILE A 71 -4.40 -1.77 -1.54
C ILE A 71 -4.39 -2.70 -2.76
N ALA A 72 -3.74 -2.30 -3.85
CA ALA A 72 -3.66 -3.12 -5.06
C ALA A 72 -2.89 -4.42 -4.80
N GLU A 73 -1.74 -4.35 -4.13
CA GLU A 73 -0.93 -5.53 -3.81
C GLU A 73 -1.67 -6.49 -2.85
N LEU A 74 -2.29 -5.96 -1.79
CA LEU A 74 -3.08 -6.79 -0.86
C LEU A 74 -4.27 -7.47 -1.56
N LYS A 75 -4.97 -6.76 -2.45
CA LYS A 75 -6.06 -7.33 -3.25
C LYS A 75 -5.58 -8.40 -4.23
N LYS A 76 -4.37 -8.24 -4.81
CA LYS A 76 -3.76 -9.28 -5.67
C LYS A 76 -3.48 -10.57 -4.91
N SER A 77 -3.18 -10.47 -3.61
CA SER A 77 -3.03 -11.64 -2.71
C SER A 77 -4.37 -12.28 -2.29
N GLY A 78 -5.51 -11.81 -2.81
CA GLY A 78 -6.83 -12.38 -2.51
C GLY A 78 -7.46 -11.88 -1.20
N LEU A 79 -6.87 -10.88 -0.56
CA LEU A 79 -7.41 -10.27 0.65
C LEU A 79 -8.54 -9.30 0.33
N TYR A 80 -9.56 -9.27 1.19
CA TYR A 80 -10.53 -8.18 1.21
C TYR A 80 -9.87 -6.93 1.79
N VAL A 81 -9.98 -5.81 1.07
CA VAL A 81 -9.47 -4.51 1.52
C VAL A 81 -10.48 -3.42 1.24
N SER A 82 -10.88 -2.70 2.29
CA SER A 82 -11.73 -1.51 2.20
C SER A 82 -11.07 -0.31 2.88
N ILE A 83 -11.28 0.87 2.29
CA ILE A 83 -10.83 2.14 2.85
C ILE A 83 -11.90 2.59 3.85
N LEU A 84 -11.48 3.08 5.02
CA LEU A 84 -12.41 3.68 5.95
C LEU A 84 -12.85 5.06 5.44
N HIS A 85 -14.12 5.37 5.59
CA HIS A 85 -14.65 6.69 5.25
C HIS A 85 -14.07 7.78 6.16
N GLU A 86 -14.22 9.03 5.74
CA GLU A 86 -13.82 10.18 6.55
C GLU A 86 -14.40 10.11 7.97
N PRO A 87 -13.63 10.52 8.99
CA PRO A 87 -12.32 11.19 8.95
C PRO A 87 -11.10 10.24 8.90
N ASN A 88 -11.31 8.92 8.87
CA ASN A 88 -10.27 7.91 9.07
C ASN A 88 -9.71 7.34 7.75
N ASN A 89 -9.62 8.17 6.70
CA ASN A 89 -9.17 7.76 5.37
C ASN A 89 -7.70 7.31 5.32
N ASN A 90 -6.97 7.41 6.42
CA ASN A 90 -5.62 6.88 6.58
C ASN A 90 -5.56 5.40 6.98
N ASN A 91 -6.72 4.82 7.30
CA ASN A 91 -6.86 3.44 7.72
C ASN A 91 -7.48 2.60 6.62
N ILE A 92 -6.96 1.39 6.47
CA ILE A 92 -7.58 0.34 5.66
C ILE A 92 -8.02 -0.79 6.57
N TYR A 93 -9.21 -1.33 6.30
CA TYR A 93 -9.65 -2.60 6.86
C TYR A 93 -9.20 -3.71 5.92
N ILE A 94 -8.55 -4.72 6.50
CA ILE A 94 -8.01 -5.88 5.80
C ILE A 94 -8.65 -7.12 6.42
N SER A 95 -9.19 -8.01 5.59
CA SER A 95 -9.83 -9.24 6.04
C SER A 95 -9.54 -10.40 5.09
N TRP A 96 -9.40 -11.59 5.68
CA TRP A 96 -9.37 -12.86 4.97
C TRP A 96 -10.50 -13.79 5.41
N LYS A 97 -11.58 -13.22 5.96
CA LYS A 97 -12.83 -13.93 6.20
C LYS A 97 -13.50 -14.30 4.87
N ILE A 98 -14.00 -15.53 4.76
CA ILE A 98 -14.68 -16.04 3.57
C ILE A 98 -15.89 -15.17 3.21
N GLU A 99 -16.63 -14.70 4.21
CA GLU A 99 -17.79 -13.82 4.06
C GLU A 99 -17.41 -12.48 3.41
N ASP A 100 -16.35 -11.84 3.87
CA ASP A 100 -15.89 -10.54 3.34
C ASP A 100 -15.40 -10.67 1.89
N VAL A 101 -14.62 -11.72 1.61
CA VAL A 101 -14.08 -12.00 0.27
C VAL A 101 -15.19 -12.36 -0.72
N SER A 102 -16.16 -13.19 -0.31
CA SER A 102 -17.28 -13.59 -1.18
C SER A 102 -18.18 -12.41 -1.53
N ASN A 103 -18.53 -11.57 -0.54
CA ASN A 103 -19.30 -10.34 -0.75
C ASN A 103 -18.64 -9.38 -1.74
N GLN A 104 -17.31 -9.25 -1.70
CA GLN A 104 -16.57 -8.42 -2.66
C GLN A 104 -16.68 -8.94 -4.10
N ASN A 105 -16.55 -10.26 -4.29
CA ASN A 105 -16.65 -10.88 -5.60
C ASN A 105 -18.06 -10.77 -6.19
N ILE A 106 -19.09 -10.94 -5.34
CA ILE A 106 -20.49 -10.74 -5.74
C ILE A 106 -20.72 -9.30 -6.22
N LYS A 107 -20.29 -8.30 -5.45
CA LYS A 107 -20.40 -6.89 -5.85
C LYS A 107 -19.71 -6.59 -7.18
N LYS A 108 -18.49 -7.12 -7.39
CA LYS A 108 -17.77 -6.95 -8.67
C LYS A 108 -18.56 -7.53 -9.85
N ARG A 109 -19.18 -8.70 -9.70
CA ARG A 109 -19.99 -9.33 -10.75
C ARG A 109 -21.23 -8.52 -11.10
N LEU A 110 -21.91 -7.94 -10.10
CA LEU A 110 -23.12 -7.14 -10.31
C LEU A 110 -22.85 -5.81 -11.03
N LEU A 111 -21.65 -5.23 -10.87
CA LEU A 111 -21.28 -3.97 -11.54
C LEU A 111 -20.87 -4.14 -13.02
N LEU A 112 -20.76 -5.38 -13.49
CA LEU A 112 -20.37 -5.72 -14.87
C LEU A 112 -21.58 -6.12 -15.74
N GLN A 113 -22.80 -6.06 -15.18
CA GLN A 113 -24.07 -6.27 -15.88
C GLN A 113 -24.75 -4.93 -16.15
#